data_AF-A0A966UYN0-F1
#
_entry.id   AF-A0A966UYN0-F1
#
_cell.length_a   1.000
_cell.length_b   1.000
_cell.length_c   1.000
_cell.angle_alpha   90.00
_cell.angle_beta   90.00
_cell.angle_gamma   90.00
#
_symmetry.space_group_name_H-M   'P 1'
#
loop_
_entity.id
_entity.type
_entity.pdbx_description
1 polymer ?
#
loop_
_entity_poly.entity_id
_entity_poly.type
_entity_poly.pdbx_seq_one_letter_code
_entity_poly.pdbx_strand_id
1 'polypeptide(L)'
;MLLAPAQAGLLLPVLQLMRPKLETKLTKLCVDTASGGQPSLEAKLQEPCQQLAKPTSACLVEETDATGQGLEVLADVIRGSFGNASETVVKRCLAKMLGLPADSLKEVPLRELAQTFSKVRP
;
A
#
# COMPACT_ATOMS: atom_id res chain seq x y z
N MET A 1 -27.53 -5.54 9.97
CA MET A 1 -26.56 -5.13 8.94
C MET A 1 -25.91 -6.40 8.41
N LEU A 2 -26.13 -6.74 7.13
CA LEU A 2 -25.61 -7.95 6.51
C LEU A 2 -24.10 -7.78 6.27
N LEU A 3 -23.26 -8.55 6.97
CA LEU A 3 -21.87 -8.74 6.56
C LEU A 3 -21.90 -9.53 5.25
N ALA A 4 -21.49 -8.89 4.15
CA ALA A 4 -21.20 -9.61 2.91
C ALA A 4 -20.15 -10.69 3.22
N PRO A 5 -20.30 -11.91 2.68
CA PRO A 5 -19.26 -12.91 2.82
C PRO A 5 -18.02 -12.32 2.13
N ALA A 6 -16.93 -12.18 2.90
CA ALA A 6 -15.62 -11.99 2.30
C ALA A 6 -15.40 -13.21 1.41
N GLN A 7 -15.58 -13.01 0.10
CA GLN A 7 -15.11 -13.94 -0.90
C GLN A 7 -13.59 -13.83 -0.82
N ALA A 8 -13.01 -14.50 0.17
CA ALA A 8 -11.57 -14.66 0.27
C ALA A 8 -11.15 -15.25 -1.07
N GLY A 9 -10.54 -14.42 -1.91
CA GLY A 9 -10.15 -14.81 -3.24
C GLY A 9 -9.19 -15.98 -3.10
N LEU A 10 -9.26 -16.90 -4.05
CA LEU A 10 -8.32 -18.04 -4.16
C LEU A 10 -6.85 -17.61 -4.09
N LEU A 11 -6.58 -16.31 -4.28
CA LEU A 11 -5.26 -15.69 -4.31
C LEU A 11 -4.78 -15.15 -2.95
N LEU A 12 -5.63 -15.02 -1.94
CA LEU A 12 -5.23 -14.48 -0.63
C LEU A 12 -4.02 -15.21 -0.03
N PRO A 13 -3.93 -16.56 -0.04
CA PRO A 13 -2.75 -17.26 0.47
C PRO A 13 -1.47 -16.91 -0.28
N VAL A 14 -1.56 -16.72 -1.61
CA VAL A 14 -0.42 -16.33 -2.45
C VAL A 14 0.02 -14.91 -2.14
N LEU A 15 -0.93 -13.99 -1.97
CA LEU A 15 -0.64 -12.60 -1.58
C LEU A 15 0.03 -12.53 -0.20
N GLN A 16 -0.39 -13.36 0.76
CA GLN A 16 0.24 -13.46 2.07
C GLN A 16 1.69 -13.97 1.99
N LEU A 17 1.99 -14.91 1.10
CA LEU A 17 3.37 -15.37 0.88
C LEU A 17 4.28 -14.25 0.31
N MET A 18 3.71 -13.31 -0.45
CA MET A 18 4.45 -12.18 -1.02
C MET A 18 4.63 -11.02 -0.03
N ARG A 19 3.85 -10.99 1.05
CA ARG A 19 3.82 -9.90 2.03
C ARG A 19 5.19 -9.55 2.62
N PRO A 20 6.09 -10.48 3.02
CA PRO A 20 7.40 -10.11 3.56
C PRO A 20 8.29 -9.36 2.56
N LYS A 21 8.18 -9.72 1.27
CA LYS A 21 8.90 -9.02 0.18
C LYS A 21 8.34 -7.62 -0.04
N LEU A 22 7.03 -7.46 0.09
CA LEU A 22 6.36 -6.17 0.03
C LEU A 22 6.77 -5.28 1.21
N GLU A 23 6.81 -5.83 2.43
CA GLU A 23 7.24 -5.10 3.64
C GLU A 23 8.68 -4.58 3.51
N THR A 24 9.58 -5.40 2.99
CA THR A 24 10.98 -4.99 2.73
C THR A 24 11.04 -3.83 1.75
N LYS A 25 10.27 -3.89 0.65
CA LYS A 25 10.22 -2.81 -0.35
C LYS A 25 9.61 -1.52 0.22
N LEU A 26 8.52 -1.63 0.98
CA LEU A 26 7.86 -0.50 1.62
C LEU A 26 8.76 0.17 2.66
N THR A 27 9.46 -0.64 3.47
CA THR A 27 10.46 -0.15 4.44
C THR A 27 11.53 0.66 3.71
N LYS A 28 12.12 0.09 2.65
CA LYS A 28 13.16 0.77 1.89
C LYS A 28 12.67 2.08 1.28
N LEU A 29 11.49 2.07 0.65
CA LEU A 29 10.89 3.28 0.08
C LEU A 29 10.66 4.37 1.14
N CYS A 30 10.13 3.98 2.30
CA CYS A 30 9.91 4.87 3.43
C CYS A 30 11.23 5.49 3.91
N VAL A 31 12.26 4.67 4.13
CA VAL A 31 13.58 5.14 4.57
C VAL A 31 14.21 6.07 3.54
N ASP A 32 14.29 5.66 2.27
CA ASP A 32 14.89 6.44 1.19
C ASP A 32 14.16 7.80 1.03
N THR A 33 12.84 7.82 1.18
CA THR A 33 12.02 9.04 1.04
C THR A 33 12.13 9.95 2.26
N ALA A 34 12.11 9.40 3.47
CA ALA A 34 12.09 10.18 4.72
C ALA A 34 13.48 10.63 5.17
N SER A 35 14.55 9.89 4.83
CA SER A 35 15.92 10.28 5.17
C SER A 35 16.45 11.40 4.27
N GLY A 36 15.90 11.54 3.06
CA GLY A 36 16.45 12.42 2.03
C GLY A 36 17.88 12.05 1.63
N GLY A 37 18.28 10.78 1.81
CA GLY A 37 19.63 10.27 1.54
C GLY A 37 20.66 10.52 2.64
N GLN A 38 20.24 10.91 3.84
CA GLN A 38 21.13 11.10 4.99
C GLN A 38 21.36 9.78 5.75
N PRO A 39 22.59 9.22 5.77
CA PRO A 39 22.85 7.90 6.37
C PRO A 39 22.53 7.81 7.86
N SER A 40 22.72 8.91 8.59
CA SER A 40 22.43 9.02 10.02
C SER A 40 20.92 9.00 10.31
N LEU A 41 20.08 9.44 9.37
CA LEU A 41 18.63 9.32 9.45
C LEU A 41 18.17 7.94 8.99
N GLU A 42 18.80 7.37 7.95
CA GLU A 42 18.43 6.03 7.45
C GLU A 42 18.45 4.98 8.57
N ALA A 43 19.53 4.94 9.35
CA ALA A 43 19.65 4.02 10.47
C ALA A 43 18.56 4.23 11.54
N LYS A 44 18.16 5.48 11.79
CA LYS A 44 17.12 5.83 12.77
C LYS A 44 15.71 5.56 12.26
N LEU A 45 15.49 5.65 10.96
CA LEU A 45 14.20 5.46 10.31
C LEU A 45 13.90 4.00 9.98
N GLN A 46 14.92 3.13 10.01
CA GLN A 46 14.77 1.71 9.69
C GLN A 46 13.64 1.04 10.48
N GLU A 47 13.67 1.13 11.81
CA GLU A 47 12.65 0.51 12.67
C GLU A 47 11.26 1.16 12.51
N PRO A 48 11.10 2.49 12.58
CA PRO A 48 9.81 3.14 12.29
C PRO A 48 9.22 2.77 10.93
N CYS A 49 10.04 2.74 9.88
CA CYS A 49 9.58 2.38 8.54
C CYS A 49 9.20 0.89 8.43
N GLN A 50 9.85 -0.01 9.16
CA GLN A 50 9.41 -1.41 9.28
C GLN A 50 8.07 -1.52 10.01
N GLN A 51 7.89 -0.76 11.09
CA GLN A 51 6.63 -0.73 11.84
C GLN A 51 5.47 -0.20 10.99
N LEU A 52 5.72 0.78 10.12
CA LEU A 52 4.74 1.29 9.15
C LEU A 52 4.48 0.31 7.99
N ALA A 53 5.52 -0.40 7.54
CA ALA A 53 5.40 -1.33 6.42
C ALA A 53 4.45 -2.50 6.72
N LYS A 54 4.38 -2.97 7.97
CA LYS A 54 3.51 -4.10 8.39
C LYS A 54 2.00 -3.85 8.23
N PRO A 55 1.40 -2.77 8.78
CA PRO A 55 -0.02 -2.48 8.58
C PRO A 55 -0.29 -2.09 7.13
N THR A 56 0.65 -1.41 6.46
CA THR A 56 0.51 -1.03 5.05
C THR A 56 0.46 -2.27 4.15
N SER A 57 1.36 -3.23 4.33
CA SER A 57 1.41 -4.46 3.54
C SER A 57 0.15 -5.32 3.77
N ALA A 58 -0.34 -5.40 5.01
CA ALA A 58 -1.57 -6.12 5.35
C ALA A 58 -2.78 -5.49 4.64
N CYS A 59 -2.91 -4.17 4.73
CA CYS A 59 -3.97 -3.41 4.10
C CYS A 59 -3.95 -3.54 2.56
N LEU A 60 -2.77 -3.53 1.93
CA LEU A 60 -2.64 -3.78 0.48
C LEU A 60 -3.10 -5.18 0.11
N VAL A 61 -2.74 -6.22 0.88
CA VAL A 61 -3.18 -7.60 0.64
C VAL A 61 -4.70 -7.72 0.80
N GLU A 62 -5.26 -7.15 1.85
CA GLU A 62 -6.71 -7.16 2.13
C GLU A 62 -7.51 -6.43 1.04
N GLU A 63 -7.07 -5.25 0.60
CA GLU A 63 -7.77 -4.51 -0.45
C GLU A 63 -7.62 -5.16 -1.83
N THR A 64 -6.46 -5.79 -2.09
CA THR A 64 -6.26 -6.58 -3.31
C THR A 64 -7.25 -7.75 -3.39
N ASP A 65 -7.52 -8.38 -2.24
CA ASP A 65 -8.52 -9.45 -2.12
C ASP A 65 -9.96 -8.89 -2.21
N ALA A 66 -10.27 -7.87 -1.42
CA ALA A 66 -11.61 -7.29 -1.30
C ALA A 66 -12.13 -6.61 -2.57
N THR A 67 -11.24 -6.08 -3.40
CA THR A 67 -11.61 -5.46 -4.70
C THR A 67 -11.83 -6.50 -5.81
N GLY A 68 -11.48 -7.78 -5.57
CA GLY A 68 -11.49 -8.82 -6.61
C GLY A 68 -10.41 -8.61 -7.69
N GLN A 69 -9.53 -7.63 -7.52
CA GLN A 69 -8.50 -7.26 -8.49
C GLN A 69 -7.18 -8.02 -8.31
N GLY A 70 -7.14 -9.03 -7.44
CA GLY A 70 -5.92 -9.74 -7.08
C GLY A 70 -5.12 -10.31 -8.24
N LEU A 71 -5.77 -10.77 -9.31
CA LEU A 71 -5.07 -11.30 -10.48
C LEU A 71 -4.38 -10.19 -11.29
N GLU A 72 -5.03 -9.04 -11.46
CA GLU A 72 -4.46 -7.88 -12.17
C GLU A 72 -3.31 -7.26 -11.37
N VAL A 73 -3.48 -7.11 -10.07
CA VAL A 73 -2.42 -6.62 -9.16
C VAL A 73 -1.21 -7.56 -9.16
N LEU A 74 -1.43 -8.88 -9.14
CA LEU A 74 -0.33 -9.85 -9.27
C LEU A 74 0.38 -9.73 -10.62
N ALA A 75 -0.37 -9.56 -11.72
CA ALA A 75 0.20 -9.38 -13.04
C ALA A 75 1.04 -8.08 -13.14
N ASP A 76 0.56 -7.00 -12.52
CA ASP A 76 1.27 -5.72 -12.38
C ASP A 76 2.59 -5.90 -11.61
N VAL A 77 2.56 -6.61 -10.48
CA VAL A 77 3.77 -6.89 -9.68
C VAL A 77 4.78 -7.74 -10.46
N ILE A 78 4.34 -8.73 -11.23
CA ILE A 78 5.21 -9.56 -12.09
C ILE A 78 5.85 -8.70 -13.20
N ARG A 79 5.09 -7.78 -13.79
CA ARG A 79 5.56 -6.83 -14.81
C ARG A 79 6.40 -5.69 -14.24
N GLY A 80 6.40 -5.51 -12.92
CA GLY A 80 7.06 -4.40 -12.25
C GLY A 80 6.35 -3.05 -12.43
N SER A 81 5.07 -3.06 -12.79
CA SER A 81 4.25 -1.85 -13.02
C SER A 81 3.19 -1.69 -11.92
N PHE A 82 2.59 -0.49 -11.85
CA PHE A 82 1.38 -0.22 -11.07
C PHE A 82 0.30 0.30 -12.03
N GLY A 83 -0.64 -0.55 -12.42
CA GLY A 83 -1.78 -0.20 -13.27
C GLY A 83 -2.99 0.32 -12.49
N ASN A 84 -4.11 0.54 -13.18
CA ASN A 84 -5.35 1.10 -12.61
C ASN A 84 -5.91 0.28 -11.43
N ALA A 85 -5.78 -1.05 -11.48
CA ALA A 85 -6.16 -1.95 -10.39
C ALA A 85 -5.33 -1.69 -9.13
N SER A 86 -4.02 -1.60 -9.31
CA SER A 86 -3.09 -1.25 -8.23
C SER A 86 -3.36 0.15 -7.67
N GLU A 87 -3.78 1.11 -8.50
CA GLU A 87 -4.17 2.45 -8.05
C GLU A 87 -5.40 2.43 -7.13
N THR A 88 -6.43 1.65 -7.48
CA THR A 88 -7.65 1.51 -6.67
C THR A 88 -7.35 0.91 -5.31
N VAL A 89 -6.55 -0.15 -5.27
CA VAL A 89 -6.09 -0.80 -4.03
C VAL A 89 -5.32 0.18 -3.14
N VAL A 90 -4.37 0.93 -3.71
CA VAL A 90 -3.56 1.91 -2.95
C VAL A 90 -4.44 3.03 -2.37
N LYS A 91 -5.40 3.55 -3.14
CA LYS A 91 -6.33 4.59 -2.67
C LYS A 91 -7.20 4.11 -1.50
N ARG A 92 -7.80 2.93 -1.63
CA ARG A 92 -8.64 2.34 -0.58
C ARG A 92 -7.83 2.05 0.67
N CYS A 93 -6.59 1.59 0.50
CA CYS A 93 -5.69 1.37 1.61
C CYS A 93 -5.28 2.67 2.31
N LEU A 94 -4.93 3.71 1.55
CA LEU A 94 -4.63 5.03 2.09
C LEU A 94 -5.82 5.62 2.85
N ALA A 95 -7.03 5.50 2.31
CA ALA A 95 -8.25 5.93 2.99
C ALA A 95 -8.41 5.24 4.35
N LYS A 96 -8.26 3.92 4.41
CA LYS A 96 -8.32 3.15 5.67
C LYS A 96 -7.25 3.58 6.67
N MET A 97 -6.00 3.76 6.24
CA MET A 97 -4.92 4.21 7.12
C MET A 97 -5.16 5.61 7.70
N LEU A 98 -5.89 6.46 6.98
CA LEU A 98 -6.28 7.80 7.42
C LEU A 98 -7.61 7.83 8.19
N GLY A 99 -8.24 6.67 8.44
CA GLY A 99 -9.54 6.59 9.12
C GLY A 99 -10.73 7.07 8.28
N LEU A 100 -10.58 7.11 6.95
CA LEU A 100 -11.60 7.54 6.00
C LEU A 100 -12.38 6.35 5.42
N PRO A 101 -13.61 6.57 4.89
CA PRO A 101 -14.32 5.56 4.13
C PRO A 101 -13.49 5.08 2.93
N ALA A 102 -13.48 3.78 2.64
CA ALA A 102 -12.58 3.18 1.64
C ALA A 102 -12.68 3.83 0.25
N ASP A 103 -13.87 4.23 -0.18
CA ASP A 103 -14.10 4.83 -1.50
C ASP A 103 -13.94 6.36 -1.53
N SER A 104 -13.58 7.00 -0.41
CA SER A 104 -13.45 8.46 -0.30
C SER A 104 -12.40 9.06 -1.24
N LEU A 105 -11.37 8.29 -1.61
CA LEU A 105 -10.30 8.73 -2.49
C LEU A 105 -10.49 8.28 -3.94
N LYS A 106 -11.60 7.63 -4.29
CA LYS A 106 -11.83 7.02 -5.61
C LYS A 106 -11.61 8.00 -6.77
N GLU A 107 -12.17 9.20 -6.65
CA GLU A 107 -12.14 10.24 -7.68
C GLU A 107 -10.86 11.10 -7.63
N VAL A 108 -9.97 10.89 -6.65
CA VAL A 108 -8.74 11.68 -6.51
C VAL A 108 -7.59 10.94 -7.18
N PRO A 109 -6.91 11.50 -8.20
CA PRO A 109 -5.76 10.84 -8.82
C PRO A 109 -4.61 10.63 -7.83
N LEU A 110 -3.96 9.46 -7.84
CA LEU A 110 -2.83 9.18 -6.92
C LEU A 110 -1.71 10.22 -7.02
N ARG A 111 -1.50 10.77 -8.22
CA ARG A 111 -0.48 11.80 -8.45
C ARG A 111 -0.78 13.09 -7.66
N GLU A 112 -2.05 13.46 -7.51
CA GLU A 112 -2.46 14.64 -6.76
C GLU A 112 -2.31 14.43 -5.26
N LEU A 113 -2.61 13.21 -4.77
CA LEU A 113 -2.35 12.81 -3.39
C LEU A 113 -0.86 12.92 -3.07
N ALA A 114 0.00 12.32 -3.90
CA ALA A 114 1.45 12.36 -3.72
C ALA A 114 2.00 13.79 -3.70
N GLN A 115 1.52 14.67 -4.59
CA GLN A 115 1.92 16.09 -4.60
C GLN A 115 1.51 16.81 -3.32
N THR A 116 0.32 16.53 -2.81
CA THR A 116 -0.20 17.18 -1.60
C THR A 116 0.64 16.80 -0.39
N PHE A 117 0.92 15.51 -0.18
CA PHE A 117 1.78 15.07 0.92
C PHE A 117 3.23 15.54 0.78
N SER A 118 3.74 15.70 -0.45
CA SER A 118 5.07 16.26 -0.70
C SER A 118 5.19 17.73 -0.31
N LYS A 119 4.09 18.50 -0.39
CA LYS A 119 4.03 19.92 -0.01
C LYS A 119 3.95 20.15 1.50
N VAL A 120 3.61 19.13 2.29
CA VAL A 120 3.54 19.21 3.76
C VAL A 120 4.93 18.99 4.41
N ARG A 121 6.00 18.88 3.60
CA ARG A 121 7.38 18.83 4.07
C ARG A 121 7.77 20.18 4.70
N PRO A 122 8.09 20.27 6.00
CA PRO A 122 8.68 21.48 6.59
C PRO A 122 10.09 21.75 6.05
#